data_AF-A0AAT9SZG8-F1
#
_entry.id   AF-A0AAT9SZG8-F1
#
_cell.length_a   1.000
_cell.length_b   1.000
_cell.length_c   1.000
_cell.angle_alpha   90.00
_cell.angle_beta   90.00
_cell.angle_gamma   90.00
#
_symmetry.space_group_name_H-M   'P 1'
#
loop_
_entity.id
_entity.type
_entity.pdbx_description
1 polymer ?
#
loop_
_entity_poly.entity_id
_entity_poly.type
_entity_poly.pdbx_seq_one_letter_code
_entity_poly.pdbx_strand_id
1 'polypeptide(L)'
;MTALDETHDATLRSFEASANGHADFPIQNLPIGVFSPPGEPGRGGIAIGDKILDLKLALEGGLMAEDAGLGEACAQGSLNGFLSLGSAARAKLRRRVSALLARGGRDETKAARCLRSASSCTLHLPARIGDYTDFYVGIHHATEVGKLFRPDNPLLPNYKYVPNHAGIVDDDRGVSGADDVAVDRSGGEVVEGVEAVAGKGDRGAGSAIDLSCRAAEAIVDDDGLCGAGRAGAGSERIGRSANDPAIVDHQRAG
;
A
#
# COMPACT_ATOMS: atom_id res chain seq x y z
N MET A 1 -5.45 -11.84 -13.34
CA MET A 1 -6.44 -10.81 -13.74
C MET A 1 -7.42 -10.66 -12.59
N THR A 2 -7.42 -9.52 -11.91
CA THR A 2 -8.47 -9.15 -10.95
C THR A 2 -9.77 -9.04 -11.74
N ALA A 3 -10.69 -9.98 -11.52
CA ALA A 3 -11.98 -9.94 -12.20
C ALA A 3 -12.73 -8.68 -11.71
N LEU A 4 -13.15 -7.83 -12.64
CA LEU A 4 -14.11 -6.77 -12.34
C LEU A 4 -15.40 -7.45 -11.87
N ASP A 5 -15.91 -7.00 -10.73
CA ASP A 5 -17.15 -7.48 -10.12
C ASP A 5 -18.17 -6.34 -9.99
N GLU A 6 -19.34 -6.62 -9.39
CA GLU A 6 -20.43 -5.67 -9.25
C GLU A 6 -20.06 -4.39 -8.49
N THR A 7 -19.00 -4.43 -7.66
CA THR A 7 -18.54 -3.26 -6.89
C THR A 7 -17.80 -2.24 -7.74
N HIS A 8 -17.46 -2.59 -8.99
CA HIS A 8 -16.78 -1.72 -9.94
C HIS A 8 -17.73 -1.14 -11.00
N ASP A 9 -19.03 -1.42 -10.91
CA ASP A 9 -20.04 -0.89 -11.84
C ASP A 9 -20.05 0.64 -11.76
N ALA A 10 -19.74 1.30 -12.88
CA ALA A 10 -19.71 2.76 -13.00
C ALA A 10 -21.10 3.41 -12.80
N THR A 11 -22.18 2.64 -12.91
CA THR A 11 -23.56 3.09 -12.66
C THR A 11 -23.98 2.94 -11.20
N LEU A 12 -23.21 2.20 -10.38
CA LEU A 12 -23.48 2.05 -8.95
C LEU A 12 -23.43 3.42 -8.25
N ARG A 13 -24.41 3.66 -7.36
CA ARG A 13 -24.53 4.91 -6.60
C ARG A 13 -24.62 4.63 -5.11
N SER A 14 -24.05 5.53 -4.33
CA SER A 14 -24.14 5.50 -2.87
C SER A 14 -25.39 6.24 -2.38
N PHE A 15 -25.91 5.81 -1.23
CA PHE A 15 -26.86 6.65 -0.49
C PHE A 15 -26.18 7.90 0.09
N GLU A 16 -24.89 7.82 0.41
CA GLU A 16 -24.09 8.97 0.80
C GLU A 16 -23.93 9.88 -0.42
N ALA A 17 -24.58 11.05 -0.37
CA ALA A 17 -24.73 11.92 -1.53
C ALA A 17 -23.37 12.42 -2.03
N SER A 18 -22.46 12.77 -1.11
CA SER A 18 -21.13 13.32 -1.43
C SER A 18 -20.24 12.35 -2.21
N ALA A 19 -20.51 11.03 -2.16
CA ALA A 19 -19.74 10.04 -2.91
C ALA A 19 -20.12 9.96 -4.40
N ASN A 20 -21.28 10.45 -4.79
CA ASN A 20 -21.77 10.30 -6.16
C ASN A 20 -21.11 11.34 -7.08
N GLY A 21 -20.08 10.92 -7.82
CA GLY A 21 -19.27 11.80 -8.67
C GLY A 21 -18.04 12.38 -7.96
N HIS A 22 -17.71 11.89 -6.76
CA HIS A 22 -16.48 12.25 -6.07
C HIS A 22 -15.26 11.74 -6.86
N ALA A 23 -14.22 12.57 -6.99
CA ALA A 23 -13.01 12.22 -7.74
C ALA A 23 -12.25 11.07 -7.08
N ASP A 24 -11.96 11.18 -5.78
CA ASP A 24 -11.14 10.21 -5.06
C ASP A 24 -11.93 9.10 -4.37
N PHE A 25 -13.05 9.42 -3.71
CA PHE A 25 -13.80 8.47 -2.87
C PHE A 25 -15.23 8.15 -3.37
N PRO A 26 -15.42 7.79 -4.65
CA PRO A 26 -16.70 7.25 -5.09
C PRO A 26 -16.93 5.84 -4.52
N ILE A 27 -18.15 5.32 -4.61
CA ILE A 27 -18.50 3.96 -4.13
C ILE A 27 -17.70 2.86 -4.84
N GLN A 28 -17.08 3.16 -5.98
CA GLN A 28 -16.20 2.25 -6.70
C GLN A 28 -14.78 2.19 -6.12
N ASN A 29 -14.34 3.15 -5.31
CA ASN A 29 -12.99 3.12 -4.72
C ASN A 29 -12.97 2.35 -3.39
N LEU A 30 -13.67 2.85 -2.37
CA LEU A 30 -13.74 2.27 -1.01
C LEU A 30 -12.36 1.94 -0.40
N PRO A 31 -11.44 2.90 -0.29
CA PRO A 31 -10.14 2.65 0.35
C PRO A 31 -10.33 2.48 1.86
N ILE A 32 -9.63 1.51 2.42
CA ILE A 32 -9.58 1.25 3.86
C ILE A 32 -8.36 1.95 4.48
N GLY A 33 -8.54 2.57 5.64
CA GLY A 33 -7.49 3.22 6.41
C GLY A 33 -7.76 3.17 7.90
N VAL A 34 -6.86 3.74 8.70
CA VAL A 34 -7.04 3.90 10.16
C VAL A 34 -7.30 5.38 10.44
N PHE A 35 -8.30 5.65 11.28
CA PHE A 35 -8.67 6.99 11.69
C PHE A 35 -9.10 7.01 13.16
N SER A 36 -9.09 8.18 13.79
CA SER A 36 -9.71 8.42 15.09
C SER A 36 -10.78 9.51 15.00
N PRO A 37 -12.01 9.23 15.46
CA PRO A 37 -12.96 10.30 15.78
C PRO A 37 -12.46 11.20 16.92
N PRO A 38 -13.03 12.40 17.08
CA PRO A 38 -12.64 13.32 18.16
C PRO A 38 -12.72 12.66 19.54
N GLY A 39 -11.59 12.59 20.24
CA GLY A 39 -11.51 12.03 21.60
C GLY A 39 -11.68 10.51 21.69
N GLU A 40 -11.63 9.78 20.58
CA GLU A 40 -11.81 8.33 20.54
C GLU A 40 -10.54 7.63 20.01
N PRO A 41 -10.28 6.34 20.37
CA PRO A 41 -9.09 5.63 19.90
C PRO A 41 -9.14 5.33 18.40
N GLY A 42 -7.95 5.21 17.78
CA GLY A 42 -7.79 4.86 16.37
C GLY A 42 -8.40 3.50 16.02
N ARG A 43 -9.01 3.40 14.84
CA ARG A 43 -9.69 2.21 14.31
C ARG A 43 -9.82 2.25 12.80
N GLY A 44 -10.11 1.10 12.19
CA GLY A 44 -10.32 1.02 10.76
C GLY A 44 -11.60 1.73 10.29
N GLY A 45 -11.50 2.35 9.12
CA GLY A 45 -12.60 3.02 8.44
C GLY A 45 -12.45 2.95 6.93
N ILE A 46 -13.55 3.19 6.21
CA ILE A 46 -13.56 3.23 4.75
C ILE A 46 -14.04 4.59 4.27
N ALA A 47 -13.26 5.25 3.42
CA ALA A 47 -13.64 6.56 2.88
C ALA A 47 -14.77 6.42 1.84
N ILE A 48 -15.75 7.32 1.91
CA ILE A 48 -16.90 7.38 1.01
C ILE A 48 -17.38 8.84 0.92
N GLY A 49 -17.12 9.50 -0.21
CA GLY A 49 -17.35 10.94 -0.36
C GLY A 49 -16.58 11.74 0.69
N ASP A 50 -17.28 12.65 1.37
CA ASP A 50 -16.73 13.48 2.47
C ASP A 50 -16.79 12.78 3.84
N LYS A 51 -17.12 11.48 3.85
CA LYS A 51 -17.39 10.69 5.05
C LYS A 51 -16.46 9.49 5.15
N ILE A 52 -16.39 8.97 6.38
CA ILE A 52 -15.72 7.72 6.69
C ILE A 52 -16.75 6.78 7.32
N LEU A 53 -16.92 5.59 6.76
CA LEU A 53 -17.64 4.50 7.41
C LEU A 53 -16.79 3.94 8.55
N ASP A 54 -17.24 4.13 9.79
CA ASP A 54 -16.61 3.59 10.99
C ASP A 54 -16.90 2.09 11.09
N LEU A 55 -15.88 1.25 10.87
CA LEU A 55 -16.03 -0.20 10.84
C LEU A 55 -16.32 -0.78 12.23
N LYS A 56 -15.88 -0.10 13.30
CA LYS A 56 -16.23 -0.49 14.67
C LYS A 56 -17.70 -0.24 14.93
N LEU A 57 -18.23 0.92 14.55
CA LEU A 57 -19.67 1.19 14.67
C LEU A 57 -20.51 0.28 13.78
N ALA A 58 -20.02 -0.07 12.59
CA ALA A 58 -20.70 -1.02 11.72
C ALA A 58 -20.76 -2.43 12.34
N LEU A 59 -19.68 -2.89 12.97
CA LEU A 59 -19.63 -4.14 13.71
C LEU A 59 -20.59 -4.14 14.90
N GLU A 60 -20.50 -3.12 15.77
CA GLU A 60 -21.37 -2.96 16.95
C GLU A 60 -22.86 -2.80 16.57
N GLY A 61 -23.14 -2.16 15.43
CA GLY A 61 -24.47 -2.02 14.86
C GLY A 61 -25.02 -3.29 14.18
N GLY A 62 -24.25 -4.39 14.19
CA GLY A 62 -24.65 -5.67 13.59
C GLY A 62 -24.59 -5.69 12.06
N LEU A 63 -24.00 -4.68 11.42
CA LEU A 63 -23.86 -4.64 9.96
C LEU A 63 -22.80 -5.62 9.44
N MET A 64 -21.98 -6.18 10.32
CA MET A 64 -20.98 -7.22 10.03
C MET A 64 -21.33 -8.57 10.67
N ALA A 65 -22.57 -8.81 11.10
CA ALA A 65 -22.92 -10.00 11.89
C ALA A 65 -22.63 -11.34 11.18
N GLU A 66 -22.80 -11.39 9.86
CA GLU A 66 -22.50 -12.59 9.03
C GLU A 66 -20.99 -12.88 8.94
N ASP A 67 -20.17 -11.91 9.35
CA ASP A 67 -18.74 -11.83 9.14
C ASP A 67 -18.02 -11.21 10.35
N ALA A 68 -18.46 -11.56 11.57
CA ALA A 68 -18.01 -10.88 12.80
C ALA A 68 -16.48 -10.88 12.94
N GLY A 69 -15.80 -12.00 12.67
CA GLY A 69 -14.33 -12.06 12.74
C GLY A 69 -13.61 -11.17 11.70
N LEU A 70 -14.20 -11.00 10.51
CA LEU A 70 -13.68 -10.05 9.52
C LEU A 70 -13.90 -8.62 9.99
N GLY A 71 -15.08 -8.32 10.55
CA GLY A 71 -15.40 -7.03 11.15
C GLY A 71 -14.47 -6.68 12.31
N GLU A 72 -14.18 -7.64 13.19
CA GLU A 72 -13.23 -7.50 14.29
C GLU A 72 -11.83 -7.18 13.79
N ALA A 73 -11.35 -7.89 12.76
CA ALA A 73 -10.03 -7.68 12.19
C ALA A 73 -9.87 -6.29 11.54
N CYS A 74 -10.91 -5.80 10.86
CA CYS A 74 -10.86 -4.48 10.20
C CYS A 74 -11.23 -3.31 11.11
N ALA A 75 -11.81 -3.54 12.29
CA ALA A 75 -12.15 -2.50 13.26
C ALA A 75 -11.01 -2.12 14.22
N GLN A 76 -9.83 -2.74 14.09
CA GLN A 76 -8.67 -2.48 14.95
C GLN A 76 -7.97 -1.15 14.61
N GLY A 77 -7.15 -0.64 15.55
CA GLY A 77 -6.29 0.54 15.34
C GLY A 77 -5.08 0.30 14.41
N SER A 78 -4.98 -0.89 13.81
CA SER A 78 -4.02 -1.21 12.75
C SER A 78 -4.60 -2.28 11.84
N LEU A 79 -4.36 -2.17 10.53
CA LEU A 79 -4.87 -3.11 9.53
C LEU A 79 -4.03 -4.39 9.39
N ASN A 80 -2.91 -4.57 10.11
CA ASN A 80 -2.04 -5.76 9.96
C ASN A 80 -2.83 -7.08 10.03
N GLY A 81 -3.68 -7.25 11.05
CA GLY A 81 -4.46 -8.47 11.25
C GLY A 81 -5.57 -8.69 10.22
N PHE A 82 -6.06 -7.62 9.58
CA PHE A 82 -6.98 -7.73 8.45
C PHE A 82 -6.22 -8.10 7.16
N LEU A 83 -5.07 -7.45 6.92
CA LEU A 83 -4.26 -7.68 5.74
C LEU A 83 -3.68 -9.10 5.70
N SER A 84 -3.41 -9.71 6.86
CA SER A 84 -2.97 -11.12 6.96
C SER A 84 -4.04 -12.15 6.55
N LEU A 85 -5.32 -11.77 6.46
CA LEU A 85 -6.38 -12.67 6.01
C LEU A 85 -6.40 -12.90 4.49
N GLY A 86 -5.53 -12.20 3.75
CA GLY A 86 -5.35 -12.40 2.32
C GLY A 86 -6.39 -11.72 1.43
N SER A 87 -6.37 -12.04 0.14
CA SER A 87 -7.20 -11.38 -0.88
C SER A 87 -8.70 -11.72 -0.79
N ALA A 88 -9.05 -12.94 -0.37
CA ALA A 88 -10.43 -13.37 -0.25
C ALA A 88 -11.20 -12.56 0.82
N ALA A 89 -10.58 -12.30 1.97
CA ALA A 89 -11.14 -11.45 3.02
C ALA A 89 -11.31 -10.00 2.56
N ARG A 90 -10.32 -9.45 1.83
CA ARG A 90 -10.40 -8.10 1.23
C ARG A 90 -11.56 -7.98 0.24
N ALA A 91 -11.71 -8.96 -0.66
CA ALA A 91 -12.83 -9.00 -1.60
C ALA A 91 -14.18 -9.12 -0.88
N LYS A 92 -14.25 -9.92 0.18
CA LYS A 92 -15.46 -10.09 1.00
C LYS A 92 -15.86 -8.78 1.68
N LEU A 93 -14.90 -8.10 2.33
CA LEU A 93 -15.13 -6.81 2.96
C LEU A 93 -15.63 -5.78 1.93
N ARG A 94 -14.95 -5.68 0.78
CA ARG A 94 -15.33 -4.76 -0.30
C ARG A 94 -16.77 -4.98 -0.75
N ARG A 95 -17.17 -6.21 -1.07
CA ARG A 95 -18.56 -6.53 -1.45
C ARG A 95 -19.55 -6.18 -0.36
N ARG A 96 -19.24 -6.51 0.91
CA ARG A 96 -20.11 -6.19 2.03
C ARG A 96 -20.33 -4.69 2.17
N VAL A 97 -19.25 -3.91 2.17
CA VAL A 97 -19.31 -2.46 2.35
C VAL A 97 -19.95 -1.77 1.14
N SER A 98 -19.64 -2.22 -0.07
CA SER A 98 -20.31 -1.75 -1.28
C SER A 98 -21.83 -1.96 -1.21
N ALA A 99 -22.28 -3.14 -0.75
CA ALA A 99 -23.70 -3.42 -0.59
C ALA A 99 -24.37 -2.58 0.53
N LEU A 100 -23.64 -2.32 1.62
CA LEU A 100 -24.14 -1.46 2.70
C LEU A 100 -24.30 -0.01 2.26
N LEU A 101 -23.35 0.50 1.46
CA LEU A 101 -23.31 1.90 1.00
C LEU A 101 -24.15 2.15 -0.25
N ALA A 102 -24.56 1.10 -0.97
CA ALA A 102 -25.38 1.21 -2.16
C ALA A 102 -26.74 1.89 -1.86
N ARG A 103 -27.15 2.79 -2.75
CA ARG A 103 -28.44 3.49 -2.66
C ARG A 103 -29.60 2.50 -2.70
N GLY A 104 -30.57 2.65 -1.79
CA GLY A 104 -31.72 1.75 -1.69
C GLY A 104 -31.38 0.40 -1.03
N GLY A 105 -30.21 0.31 -0.39
CA GLY A 105 -29.82 -0.84 0.41
C GLY A 105 -30.71 -1.02 1.64
N ARG A 106 -30.91 -2.27 2.06
CA ARG A 106 -31.78 -2.62 3.20
C ARG A 106 -31.35 -1.98 4.52
N ASP A 107 -30.06 -1.77 4.70
CA ASP A 107 -29.46 -1.26 5.94
C ASP A 107 -29.03 0.21 5.85
N GLU A 108 -29.47 0.95 4.84
CA GLU A 108 -29.11 2.36 4.58
C GLU A 108 -29.21 3.23 5.85
N THR A 109 -30.34 3.17 6.56
CA THR A 109 -30.55 3.93 7.81
C THR A 109 -29.57 3.57 8.92
N LYS A 110 -29.15 2.30 9.01
CA LYS A 110 -28.17 1.86 10.01
C LYS A 110 -26.76 2.25 9.58
N ALA A 111 -26.40 2.01 8.31
CA ALA A 111 -25.11 2.38 7.75
C ALA A 111 -24.85 3.89 7.84
N ALA A 112 -25.88 4.72 7.61
CA ALA A 112 -25.80 6.17 7.76
C ALA A 112 -25.41 6.60 9.18
N ARG A 113 -25.82 5.85 10.23
CA ARG A 113 -25.44 6.13 11.62
C ARG A 113 -23.99 5.78 11.94
N CYS A 114 -23.37 4.94 11.11
CA CYS A 114 -21.96 4.56 11.23
C CYS A 114 -21.02 5.51 10.46
N LEU A 115 -21.56 6.52 9.75
CA LEU A 115 -20.75 7.50 9.02
C LEU A 115 -20.24 8.61 9.96
N ARG A 116 -18.96 8.94 9.83
CA ARG A 116 -18.30 10.08 10.48
C ARG A 116 -17.91 11.11 9.43
N SER A 117 -17.90 12.40 9.81
CA SER A 117 -17.39 13.45 8.92
C SER A 117 -15.88 13.33 8.81
N ALA A 118 -15.34 13.17 7.59
CA ALA A 118 -13.90 13.01 7.41
C ALA A 118 -13.12 14.21 7.97
N SER A 119 -13.66 15.42 7.80
CA SER A 119 -13.09 16.68 8.34
C SER A 119 -13.00 16.76 9.87
N SER A 120 -13.70 15.90 10.60
CA SER A 120 -13.64 15.83 12.06
C SER A 120 -12.72 14.73 12.57
N CYS A 121 -12.12 13.95 11.68
CA CYS A 121 -11.34 12.77 12.03
C CYS A 121 -9.85 13.01 11.76
N THR A 122 -9.01 12.36 12.57
CA THR A 122 -7.56 12.32 12.34
C THR A 122 -7.21 11.00 11.67
N LEU A 123 -6.43 11.04 10.58
CA LEU A 123 -5.94 9.84 9.89
C LEU A 123 -4.63 9.37 10.51
N HIS A 124 -4.44 8.06 10.55
CA HIS A 124 -3.26 7.39 11.12
C HIS A 124 -2.58 6.50 10.08
N LEU A 125 -1.38 6.03 10.41
CA LEU A 125 -0.68 5.05 9.59
C LEU A 125 -1.55 3.78 9.50
N PRO A 126 -1.84 3.26 8.30
CA PRO A 126 -2.83 2.20 8.13
C PRO A 126 -2.38 0.86 8.71
N ALA A 127 -1.08 0.61 8.79
CA ALA A 127 -0.52 -0.60 9.36
C ALA A 127 0.80 -0.30 10.06
N ARG A 128 1.18 -1.16 11.01
CA ARG A 128 2.56 -1.19 11.52
C ARG A 128 3.45 -1.76 10.43
N ILE A 129 4.47 -1.01 10.07
CA ILE A 129 5.43 -1.37 9.04
C ILE A 129 6.61 -2.04 9.77
N GLY A 130 6.92 -3.29 9.41
CA GLY A 130 8.11 -3.98 9.92
C GLY A 130 9.30 -3.62 9.07
N ASP A 131 9.33 -4.15 7.85
CA ASP A 131 10.33 -3.81 6.85
C ASP A 131 9.74 -2.94 5.73
N TYR A 132 10.63 -2.18 5.08
CA TYR A 132 10.32 -1.48 3.85
C TYR A 132 11.37 -1.72 2.80
N THR A 133 10.88 -1.98 1.59
CA THR A 133 11.73 -2.17 0.42
C THR A 133 11.39 -1.10 -0.60
N ASP A 134 12.41 -0.34 -0.98
CA ASP A 134 12.31 0.67 -2.01
C ASP A 134 12.86 0.13 -3.32
N PHE A 135 12.01 0.06 -4.35
CA PHE A 135 12.36 -0.48 -5.66
C PHE A 135 12.80 0.62 -6.63
N TYR A 136 13.91 0.36 -7.32
CA TYR A 136 14.44 1.22 -8.38
C TYR A 136 14.04 0.68 -9.76
N VAL A 137 12.74 0.77 -10.07
CA VAL A 137 12.13 0.13 -11.25
C VAL A 137 11.63 1.11 -12.32
N GLY A 138 11.60 2.41 -12.03
CA GLY A 138 11.23 3.45 -13.01
C GLY A 138 12.31 3.67 -14.06
N ILE A 139 12.16 3.09 -15.26
CA ILE A 139 13.23 3.13 -16.29
C ILE A 139 13.62 4.53 -16.73
N HIS A 140 12.67 5.45 -16.84
CA HIS A 140 12.95 6.85 -17.18
C HIS A 140 13.71 7.55 -16.04
N HIS A 141 13.28 7.35 -14.79
CA HIS A 141 14.00 7.86 -13.62
C HIS A 141 15.44 7.31 -13.58
N ALA A 142 15.60 5.99 -13.78
CA ALA A 142 16.90 5.35 -13.81
C ALA A 142 17.80 5.84 -14.94
N THR A 143 17.21 6.14 -16.11
CA THR A 143 17.93 6.64 -17.27
C THR A 143 18.39 8.07 -17.07
N GLU A 144 17.51 8.96 -16.58
CA GLU A 144 17.87 10.38 -16.39
C GLU A 144 18.91 10.56 -15.28
N VAL A 145 18.77 9.86 -14.15
CA VAL A 145 19.81 9.83 -13.10
C VAL A 145 21.09 9.23 -13.66
N GLY A 146 20.97 8.13 -14.40
CA GLY A 146 22.09 7.45 -15.03
C GLY A 146 22.91 8.34 -15.96
N LYS A 147 22.26 9.18 -16.77
CA LYS A 147 22.91 10.10 -17.72
C LYS A 147 23.82 11.13 -17.03
N LEU A 148 23.52 11.52 -15.79
CA LEU A 148 24.36 12.45 -15.02
C LEU A 148 25.75 11.86 -14.72
N PHE A 149 25.85 10.53 -14.63
CA PHE A 149 27.09 9.83 -14.29
C PHE A 149 27.68 9.03 -15.47
N ARG A 150 26.82 8.55 -16.38
CA ARG A 150 27.15 7.67 -17.51
C ARG A 150 26.29 8.04 -18.73
N PRO A 151 26.59 9.15 -19.44
CA PRO A 151 25.75 9.63 -20.54
C PRO A 151 25.51 8.60 -21.65
N ASP A 152 26.56 7.84 -22.01
CA ASP A 152 26.53 6.88 -23.11
C ASP A 152 25.92 5.52 -22.74
N ASN A 153 25.96 5.16 -21.44
CA ASN A 153 25.38 3.93 -20.93
C ASN A 153 24.74 4.17 -19.55
N PRO A 154 23.56 4.81 -19.51
CA PRO A 154 22.98 5.33 -18.28
C PRO A 154 22.47 4.22 -17.34
N LEU A 155 22.10 3.06 -17.88
CA LEU A 155 21.59 1.95 -17.09
C LEU A 155 22.70 0.96 -16.72
N LEU A 156 22.69 0.49 -15.48
CA LEU A 156 23.54 -0.62 -15.07
C LEU A 156 23.13 -1.91 -15.80
N PRO A 157 24.08 -2.81 -16.12
CA PRO A 157 23.79 -4.03 -16.87
C PRO A 157 22.71 -4.92 -16.25
N ASN A 158 22.59 -4.92 -14.93
CA ASN A 158 21.61 -5.73 -14.19
C ASN A 158 20.18 -5.17 -14.22
N TYR A 159 19.99 -3.89 -14.55
CA TYR A 159 18.71 -3.19 -14.40
C TYR A 159 17.54 -3.86 -15.11
N LYS A 160 17.79 -4.46 -16.29
CA LYS A 160 16.75 -5.09 -17.11
C LYS A 160 16.41 -6.53 -16.69
N TYR A 161 17.16 -7.10 -15.74
CA TYR A 161 17.08 -8.52 -15.41
C TYR A 161 16.61 -8.77 -13.98
N VAL A 162 16.85 -7.84 -13.06
CA VAL A 162 16.43 -7.94 -11.67
C VAL A 162 15.83 -6.61 -11.21
N PRO A 163 14.68 -6.60 -10.52
CA PRO A 163 14.19 -5.42 -9.83
C PRO A 163 15.18 -5.01 -8.73
N ASN A 164 16.01 -4.02 -9.05
CA ASN A 164 16.95 -3.45 -8.09
C ASN A 164 16.16 -2.80 -6.96
N HIS A 165 16.61 -2.98 -5.73
CA HIS A 165 15.97 -2.41 -4.54
C HIS A 165 16.99 -2.13 -3.45
N ALA A 166 16.60 -1.28 -2.51
CA ALA A 166 17.28 -1.11 -1.23
C ALA A 166 16.31 -1.50 -0.11
N GLY A 167 16.76 -2.37 0.79
CA GLY A 167 16.05 -2.62 2.04
C GLY A 167 16.35 -1.50 3.03
N ILE A 168 15.31 -0.96 3.65
CA ILE A 168 15.42 0.08 4.68
C ILE A 168 14.69 -0.44 5.91
N VAL A 169 15.40 -0.50 7.04
CA VAL A 169 14.77 -0.64 8.36
C VAL A 169 14.40 0.77 8.78
N ASP A 170 13.11 1.06 8.90
CA ASP A 170 12.62 2.45 8.91
C ASP A 170 11.65 2.70 10.08
N ASP A 171 12.01 3.65 10.94
CA ASP A 171 11.19 4.12 12.09
C ASP A 171 10.53 5.49 11.80
N ASP A 172 10.90 6.16 10.69
CA ASP A 172 10.59 7.59 10.46
C ASP A 172 9.41 7.82 9.49
N ARG A 173 8.48 6.85 9.37
CA ARG A 173 7.30 7.00 8.49
C ARG A 173 6.15 7.73 9.17
N GLY A 174 5.62 8.73 8.48
CA GLY A 174 4.46 9.49 8.93
C GLY A 174 3.28 9.50 7.96
N VAL A 175 2.17 10.06 8.44
CA VAL A 175 0.93 10.24 7.68
C VAL A 175 0.94 11.61 7.01
N SER A 176 0.46 11.68 5.77
CA SER A 176 0.33 12.95 5.04
C SER A 176 -0.46 13.98 5.85
N GLY A 177 0.14 15.13 6.10
CA GLY A 177 -0.51 16.26 6.78
C GLY A 177 -0.68 16.10 8.30
N ALA A 178 -0.07 15.10 8.93
CA ALA A 178 0.03 15.05 10.38
C ALA A 178 1.09 16.04 10.88
N ASP A 179 0.74 16.88 11.86
CA ASP A 179 1.62 17.91 12.44
C ASP A 179 2.90 17.32 13.08
N ASP A 180 2.85 16.04 13.49
CA ASP A 180 3.97 15.33 14.11
C ASP A 180 5.01 14.78 13.10
N VAL A 181 4.81 15.02 11.80
CA VAL A 181 5.68 14.57 10.70
C VAL A 181 6.22 15.77 9.94
N ALA A 182 6.71 16.77 10.66
CA ALA A 182 7.56 17.79 10.06
C ALA A 182 8.88 17.11 9.62
N VAL A 183 9.13 17.08 8.31
CA VAL A 183 10.43 16.59 7.79
C VAL A 183 11.45 17.69 7.98
N ASP A 184 12.18 17.61 9.09
CA ASP A 184 13.28 18.52 9.37
C ASP A 184 14.44 18.32 8.39
N ARG A 185 15.14 19.41 8.08
CA ARG A 185 16.36 19.33 7.26
C ARG A 185 17.39 18.48 7.98
N SER A 186 17.76 17.35 7.41
CA SER A 186 18.80 16.51 7.97
C SER A 186 20.15 17.26 7.96
N GLY A 187 20.83 17.22 9.10
CA GLY A 187 22.25 17.55 9.18
C GLY A 187 23.09 16.34 8.78
N GLY A 188 24.19 16.55 8.08
CA GLY A 188 25.02 15.45 7.61
C GLY A 188 26.42 15.89 7.21
N GLU A 189 27.25 14.90 6.86
CA GLU A 189 28.51 15.15 6.20
C GLU A 189 28.22 15.59 4.76
N VAL A 190 28.69 16.78 4.39
CA VAL A 190 28.58 17.33 3.03
C VAL A 190 29.98 17.42 2.46
N VAL A 191 30.15 16.90 1.25
CA VAL A 191 31.41 16.99 0.50
C VAL A 191 31.18 17.90 -0.70
N GLU A 192 31.83 19.05 -0.72
CA GLU A 192 31.77 20.01 -1.83
C GLU A 192 33.07 20.01 -2.65
N GLY A 193 32.95 20.15 -3.98
CA GLY A 193 34.10 20.23 -4.90
C GLY A 193 34.42 18.93 -5.65
N VAL A 194 35.27 19.06 -6.69
CA VAL A 194 35.62 17.96 -7.63
C VAL A 194 36.72 17.04 -7.07
N GLU A 195 37.42 17.47 -6.02
CA GLU A 195 38.43 16.67 -5.31
C GLU A 195 37.91 16.27 -3.92
N ALA A 196 36.94 15.36 -3.90
CA ALA A 196 36.54 14.67 -2.68
C ALA A 196 37.70 13.77 -2.20
N VAL A 197 38.58 14.30 -1.36
CA VAL A 197 39.57 13.48 -0.65
C VAL A 197 38.81 12.67 0.41
N ALA A 198 38.91 11.35 0.33
CA ALA A 198 38.28 10.44 1.29
C ALA A 198 38.62 10.86 2.74
N GLY A 199 37.59 11.26 3.50
CA GLY A 199 37.68 11.54 4.94
C GLY A 199 37.70 13.00 5.39
N LYS A 200 37.29 13.97 4.56
CA LYS A 200 37.20 15.38 4.97
C LYS A 200 35.95 16.09 4.42
N GLY A 201 34.76 15.66 4.88
CA GLY A 201 33.52 16.41 4.68
C GLY A 201 33.23 17.36 5.84
N ASP A 202 32.62 18.51 5.53
CA ASP A 202 32.15 19.45 6.55
C ASP A 202 30.76 19.01 7.04
N ARG A 203 30.51 19.14 8.35
CA ARG A 203 29.17 18.91 8.90
C ARG A 203 28.32 20.16 8.69
N GLY A 204 27.23 20.01 7.95
CA GLY A 204 26.31 21.10 7.61
C GLY A 204 24.89 20.62 7.43
N ALA A 205 23.96 21.56 7.23
CA ALA A 205 22.61 21.22 6.83
C ALA A 205 22.61 20.73 5.36
N GLY A 206 21.81 19.71 5.05
CA GLY A 206 21.66 19.23 3.68
C GLY A 206 21.26 20.36 2.72
N SER A 207 22.07 20.58 1.69
CA SER A 207 21.91 21.67 0.71
C SER A 207 21.09 21.27 -0.53
N ALA A 208 20.87 19.97 -0.75
CA ALA A 208 20.12 19.41 -1.87
C ALA A 208 18.99 18.49 -1.37
N ILE A 209 17.88 19.09 -0.95
CA ILE A 209 16.67 18.37 -0.55
C ILE A 209 15.80 18.15 -1.78
N ASP A 210 15.36 16.91 -2.00
CA ASP A 210 14.56 16.52 -3.16
C ASP A 210 13.41 15.58 -2.76
N LEU A 211 12.41 15.45 -3.63
CA LEU A 211 11.22 14.61 -3.45
C LEU A 211 11.22 13.48 -4.49
N SER A 212 11.02 12.24 -4.02
CA SER A 212 10.79 11.09 -4.90
C SER A 212 9.32 10.67 -4.86
N CYS A 213 8.61 10.80 -5.98
CA CYS A 213 7.21 10.36 -6.10
C CYS A 213 7.14 8.84 -6.29
N ARG A 214 6.41 8.15 -5.41
CA ARG A 214 6.35 6.66 -5.37
C ARG A 214 4.95 6.16 -5.01
N ALA A 215 4.70 4.89 -5.30
CA ALA A 215 3.56 4.13 -4.81
C ALA A 215 4.07 2.90 -4.04
N ALA A 216 3.31 2.44 -3.05
CA ALA A 216 3.68 1.30 -2.21
C ALA A 216 2.51 0.33 -2.04
N GLU A 217 2.83 -0.95 -1.88
CA GLU A 217 1.89 -2.01 -1.54
C GLU A 217 2.32 -2.67 -0.23
N ALA A 218 1.37 -2.97 0.66
CA ALA A 218 1.64 -3.69 1.88
C ALA A 218 1.64 -5.20 1.60
N ILE A 219 2.76 -5.86 1.91
CA ILE A 219 2.91 -7.31 1.86
C ILE A 219 2.91 -7.80 3.31
N VAL A 220 2.05 -8.78 3.62
CA VAL A 220 1.95 -9.38 4.95
C VAL A 220 2.39 -10.83 4.84
N ASP A 221 3.38 -11.20 5.64
CA ASP A 221 3.84 -12.58 5.75
C ASP A 221 2.81 -13.42 6.51
N ASP A 222 2.88 -14.76 6.39
CA ASP A 222 1.94 -15.69 7.03
C ASP A 222 1.86 -15.53 8.57
N ASP A 223 2.86 -14.90 9.19
CA ASP A 223 2.90 -14.57 10.63
C ASP A 223 2.15 -13.27 11.00
N GLY A 224 1.52 -12.59 10.03
CA GLY A 224 0.75 -11.35 10.26
C GLY A 224 1.58 -10.08 10.46
N LEU A 225 2.89 -10.17 10.24
CA LEU A 225 3.81 -9.03 10.19
C LEU A 225 3.95 -8.54 8.74
N CYS A 226 3.93 -7.22 8.53
CA CYS A 226 4.29 -6.64 7.24
C CYS A 226 5.81 -6.78 7.05
N GLY A 227 6.25 -7.88 6.43
CA GLY A 227 7.62 -8.15 5.98
C GLY A 227 8.65 -8.29 7.10
N ALA A 228 9.08 -9.52 7.35
CA ALA A 228 10.36 -9.88 7.97
C ALA A 228 11.02 -10.95 7.08
N GLY A 229 11.52 -10.53 5.92
CA GLY A 229 12.21 -11.42 4.98
C GLY A 229 13.64 -11.70 5.45
N ARG A 230 13.84 -12.67 6.34
CA ARG A 230 15.18 -13.21 6.64
C ARG A 230 15.82 -13.69 5.33
N ALA A 231 16.95 -13.10 4.96
CA ALA A 231 17.85 -13.62 3.93
C ALA A 231 18.39 -15.00 4.36
N GLY A 232 17.62 -16.04 4.10
CA GLY A 232 18.06 -17.42 4.16
C GLY A 232 18.53 -17.83 2.78
N ALA A 233 19.83 -18.07 2.63
CA ALA A 233 20.38 -18.75 1.47
C ALA A 233 19.74 -20.15 1.34
N GLY A 234 18.75 -20.27 0.46
CA GLY A 234 18.08 -21.53 0.13
C GLY A 234 17.92 -21.60 -1.37
N SER A 235 18.70 -22.46 -2.03
CA SER A 235 18.53 -22.69 -3.46
C SER A 235 17.21 -23.42 -3.70
N GLU A 236 16.22 -22.77 -4.29
CA GLU A 236 15.08 -23.48 -4.85
C GLU A 236 15.20 -23.61 -6.36
N ARG A 237 15.28 -24.88 -6.75
CA ARG A 237 15.36 -25.39 -8.11
C ARG A 237 14.18 -24.87 -8.93
N ILE A 238 14.49 -24.28 -10.07
CA ILE A 238 13.56 -24.07 -11.18
C ILE A 238 13.00 -25.44 -11.57
N GLY A 239 11.76 -25.72 -11.18
CA GLY A 239 11.02 -26.89 -11.60
C GLY A 239 10.67 -26.78 -13.08
N ARG A 240 11.42 -27.49 -13.93
CA ARG A 240 10.99 -27.80 -15.30
C ARG A 240 9.80 -28.74 -15.21
N SER A 241 8.62 -28.24 -15.55
CA SER A 241 7.52 -29.07 -16.02
C SER A 241 7.78 -29.39 -17.49
N ALA A 242 8.11 -30.63 -17.80
CA ALA A 242 8.10 -31.16 -19.15
C ALA A 242 7.59 -32.59 -19.08
N ASN A 243 6.26 -32.72 -19.16
CA ASN A 243 5.60 -33.96 -19.48
C ASN A 243 4.84 -33.71 -20.78
N ASP A 244 5.55 -33.82 -21.89
CA ASP A 244 4.98 -33.84 -23.23
C ASP A 244 5.71 -34.94 -24.02
N PRO A 245 5.07 -36.08 -24.31
CA PRO A 245 5.69 -37.18 -25.03
C PRO A 245 5.33 -37.10 -26.51
N ALA A 246 6.16 -36.45 -27.33
CA ALA A 246 6.16 -36.70 -28.77
C ALA A 246 7.46 -36.22 -29.43
N ILE A 247 7.88 -36.98 -30.45
CA ILE A 247 8.87 -36.67 -31.50
C ILE A 247 10.31 -37.16 -31.22
N VAL A 248 10.43 -38.49 -31.33
CA VAL A 248 11.30 -39.24 -32.27
C VAL A 248 12.66 -38.63 -32.64
N ASP A 249 13.68 -39.35 -32.16
CA ASP A 249 15.08 -39.44 -32.54
C ASP A 249 15.31 -39.64 -34.05
N HIS A 250 16.17 -38.80 -34.66
CA HIS A 250 17.01 -39.24 -35.78
C HIS A 250 18.20 -38.28 -36.04
N GLN A 251 19.38 -38.89 -36.21
CA GLN A 251 20.67 -38.43 -36.79
C GLN A 251 21.78 -38.24 -35.75
N ARG A 252 22.61 -39.25 -35.42
CA ARG A 252 23.69 -39.92 -36.18
C ARG A 252 24.74 -38.99 -36.82
N ALA A 253 25.94 -39.08 -36.23
CA ALA A 253 27.28 -39.18 -36.85
C ALA A 253 27.82 -38.00 -37.67
N GLY A 254 29.03 -37.57 -37.28
CA GLY A 254 29.90 -36.64 -37.99
C GLY A 254 30.93 -36.04 -37.04
#